data_AF-A0A256HHA8-F1
#
_entry.id   AF-A0A256HHA8-F1
#
_cell.length_a   1.000
_cell.length_b   1.000
_cell.length_c   1.000
_cell.angle_alpha   90.00
_cell.angle_beta   90.00
_cell.angle_gamma   90.00
#
_symmetry.space_group_name_H-M   'P 1'
#
loop_
_entity.id
_entity.type
_entity.pdbx_description
1 polymer ?
#
loop_
_entity_poly.entity_id
_entity_poly.type
_entity_poly.pdbx_seq_one_letter_code
_entity_poly.pdbx_strand_id
1 'polypeptide(L)'
;MDPLQFLVPLGWLSAVGPVLPYAILVMAVANLATRHVAYRRHVEQGNAGDDVEPYTPHAFTNIGLLLLSFLFVLDAPVSGVILSVLVITMLTADLFELEARNVEARNDMPIEAPKSSIAASLLVLVFASYYALWFLVAGVWNQFVVA
;
A
#
# COMPACT_ATOMS: atom_id res chain seq x y z
N MET A 1 -19.16 18.81 28.89
CA MET A 1 -19.51 18.03 27.69
C MET A 1 -19.66 19.05 26.58
N ASP A 2 -18.73 19.10 25.63
CA ASP A 2 -18.84 19.99 24.48
C ASP A 2 -19.88 19.38 23.51
N PRO A 3 -21.01 20.05 23.21
CA PRO A 3 -22.11 19.50 22.42
C PRO A 3 -21.68 19.07 20.99
N LEU A 4 -20.52 19.50 20.52
CA LEU A 4 -19.96 19.09 19.23
C LEU A 4 -19.28 17.70 19.25
N GLN A 5 -19.00 17.14 20.43
CA GLN A 5 -18.44 15.78 20.56
C GLN A 5 -19.43 14.67 20.16
N PHE A 6 -20.71 15.00 20.00
CA PHE A 6 -21.76 14.06 19.62
C PHE A 6 -21.82 13.81 18.10
N LEU A 7 -21.24 14.70 17.27
CA LEU A 7 -21.44 14.64 15.82
C LEU A 7 -20.53 13.65 15.08
N VAL A 8 -19.37 13.25 15.64
CA VAL A 8 -18.58 12.11 15.15
C VAL A 8 -17.81 11.47 16.31
N PRO A 9 -18.03 10.18 16.66
CA PRO A 9 -17.38 9.54 17.79
C PRO A 9 -15.94 9.13 17.43
N LEU A 10 -15.05 10.11 17.24
CA LEU A 10 -13.65 9.91 16.85
C LEU A 10 -12.67 9.94 18.03
N GLY A 11 -13.15 9.81 19.27
CA GLY A 11 -12.26 9.79 20.45
C GLY A 11 -11.17 8.71 20.37
N TRP A 12 -11.47 7.58 19.74
CA TRP A 12 -10.53 6.49 19.47
C TRP A 12 -9.41 6.86 18.49
N LEU A 13 -9.61 7.87 17.63
CA LEU A 13 -8.60 8.30 16.66
C LEU A 13 -7.37 8.85 17.37
N SER A 14 -7.54 9.52 18.52
CA SER A 14 -6.41 9.97 19.34
C SER A 14 -5.50 8.84 19.84
N ALA A 15 -6.03 7.63 19.98
CA ALA A 15 -5.28 6.46 20.41
C ALA A 15 -4.63 5.71 19.23
N VAL A 16 -5.29 5.68 18.07
CA VAL A 16 -4.85 4.89 16.91
C VAL A 16 -4.00 5.71 15.94
N GLY A 17 -4.32 7.00 15.77
CA GLY A 17 -3.68 7.94 14.86
C GLY A 17 -2.15 7.88 14.86
N PRO A 18 -1.50 8.02 16.04
CA PRO A 18 -0.04 7.97 16.15
C PRO A 18 0.60 6.66 15.68
N VAL A 19 -0.16 5.55 15.65
CA VAL A 19 0.32 4.22 15.25
C VAL A 19 0.11 3.96 13.74
N LEU A 20 -0.78 4.71 13.09
CA LEU A 20 -1.15 4.49 11.68
C LEU A 20 0.05 4.50 10.71
N PRO A 21 1.01 5.45 10.78
CA PRO A 21 2.16 5.43 9.87
C PRO A 21 2.95 4.13 9.96
N TYR A 22 3.16 3.59 11.17
CA TYR A 22 3.87 2.33 11.37
C TYR A 22 3.08 1.13 10.85
N ALA A 23 1.76 1.11 11.08
CA ALA A 23 0.88 0.06 10.55
C ALA A 23 0.88 0.05 9.01
N ILE A 24 0.85 1.23 8.38
CA ILE A 24 0.95 1.38 6.93
C ILE A 24 2.30 0.90 6.42
N LEU A 25 3.41 1.27 7.09
CA LEU A 25 4.74 0.81 6.70
C LEU A 25 4.86 -0.72 6.77
N VAL A 26 4.41 -1.34 7.87
CA VAL A 26 4.42 -2.80 8.01
C VAL A 26 3.57 -3.44 6.91
N MET A 27 2.38 -2.91 6.62
CA MET A 27 1.52 -3.42 5.57
C MET A 27 2.13 -3.22 4.17
N ALA A 28 2.85 -2.13 3.93
CA ALA A 28 3.54 -1.88 2.65
C ALA A 28 4.68 -2.88 2.42
N VAL A 29 5.45 -3.20 3.47
CA VAL A 29 6.47 -4.26 3.40
C VAL A 29 5.82 -5.64 3.16
N ALA A 30 4.73 -5.95 3.87
CA ALA A 30 3.98 -7.17 3.65
C ALA A 30 3.39 -7.26 2.23
N ASN A 31 2.96 -6.13 1.67
CA ASN A 31 2.47 -6.04 0.30
C ASN A 31 3.56 -6.40 -0.72
N LEU A 32 4.78 -5.87 -0.57
CA LEU A 32 5.92 -6.22 -1.42
C LEU A 32 6.29 -7.70 -1.30
N ALA A 33 6.30 -8.24 -0.08
CA ALA A 33 6.59 -9.64 0.16
C ALA A 33 5.53 -10.56 -0.51
N THR A 34 4.25 -10.27 -0.31
CA THR A 34 3.16 -11.03 -0.92
C THR A 34 3.12 -10.87 -2.43
N ARG A 35 3.48 -9.70 -2.99
CA ARG A 35 3.65 -9.45 -4.43
C ARG A 35 4.73 -10.36 -5.03
N HIS A 36 5.88 -10.48 -4.36
CA HIS A 36 6.95 -11.37 -4.80
C HIS A 36 6.50 -12.83 -4.83
N VAL A 37 5.80 -13.29 -3.80
CA VAL A 37 5.23 -14.65 -3.75
C VAL A 37 4.15 -14.85 -4.81
N ALA A 38 3.27 -13.87 -5.01
CA ALA A 38 2.23 -13.90 -6.05
C ALA A 38 2.85 -14.07 -7.43
N TYR A 39 3.89 -13.30 -7.75
CA TYR A 39 4.60 -13.44 -9.03
C TYR A 39 5.12 -14.85 -9.26
N ARG A 40 5.80 -15.45 -8.28
CA ARG A 40 6.30 -16.82 -8.41
C ARG A 40 5.18 -17.82 -8.68
N ARG A 41 4.06 -17.68 -7.98
CA ARG A 41 2.87 -18.51 -8.20
C ARG A 41 2.28 -18.31 -9.60
N HIS A 42 2.20 -17.08 -10.09
CA HIS A 42 1.66 -16.81 -11.43
C HIS A 42 2.57 -17.38 -12.53
N VAL A 43 3.90 -17.35 -12.35
CA VAL A 43 4.84 -18.03 -13.26
C VAL A 43 4.63 -19.54 -13.26
N GLU A 44 4.47 -20.15 -12.08
CA GLU A 44 4.17 -21.58 -11.97
C GLU A 44 2.82 -21.95 -12.62
N GLN A 45 1.78 -21.14 -12.41
CA GLN A 45 0.46 -21.33 -12.99
C GLN A 45 0.47 -21.16 -14.51
N GLY A 46 1.05 -20.08 -15.04
CA GLY A 46 1.13 -19.82 -16.48
C GLY A 46 1.98 -20.83 -17.26
N ASN A 47 2.91 -21.53 -16.60
CA ASN A 47 3.65 -22.64 -17.22
C ASN A 47 2.87 -23.96 -17.22
N ALA A 48 1.89 -24.10 -16.31
CA ALA A 48 1.14 -25.34 -16.11
C ALA A 48 -0.28 -25.29 -16.72
N GLY A 49 -0.76 -24.11 -17.10
CA GLY A 49 -2.07 -23.89 -17.70
C GLY A 49 -2.23 -22.46 -18.20
N ASP A 50 -3.44 -22.18 -18.69
CA ASP A 50 -3.67 -21.00 -19.54
C ASP A 50 -4.12 -19.77 -18.76
N ASP A 51 -4.32 -19.86 -17.44
CA ASP A 51 -4.84 -18.77 -16.60
C ASP A 51 -4.06 -18.65 -15.29
N VAL A 52 -4.02 -17.44 -14.74
CA VAL A 52 -3.44 -17.14 -13.43
C VAL A 52 -4.53 -16.69 -12.45
N GLU A 53 -4.42 -17.15 -11.21
CA GLU A 53 -5.39 -16.83 -10.18
C GLU A 53 -4.89 -15.72 -9.25
N PRO A 54 -5.78 -14.88 -8.70
CA PRO A 54 -5.42 -13.93 -7.66
C PRO A 54 -4.84 -14.62 -6.42
N TYR A 55 -3.74 -14.09 -5.88
CA TYR A 55 -3.16 -14.59 -4.63
C TYR A 55 -3.81 -13.91 -3.41
N THR A 56 -4.60 -14.67 -2.63
CA THR A 56 -5.40 -14.14 -1.51
C THR A 56 -4.61 -13.32 -0.48
N PRO A 57 -3.41 -13.73 -0.03
CA PRO A 57 -2.63 -12.92 0.90
C PRO A 57 -2.23 -11.55 0.32
N HIS A 58 -1.98 -11.47 -0.99
CA HIS A 58 -1.69 -10.18 -1.63
C HIS A 58 -2.95 -9.30 -1.66
N ALA A 59 -4.10 -9.86 -2.03
CA ALA A 59 -5.39 -9.16 -1.99
C ALA A 59 -5.70 -8.62 -0.57
N PHE A 60 -5.39 -9.41 0.47
CA PHE A 60 -5.53 -8.96 1.86
C PHE A 60 -4.65 -7.74 2.17
N THR A 61 -3.38 -7.75 1.77
CA THR A 61 -2.49 -6.59 1.98
C THR A 61 -2.92 -5.36 1.17
N ASN A 62 -3.49 -5.56 -0.01
CA ASN A 62 -4.06 -4.51 -0.86
C ASN A 62 -5.24 -3.80 -0.18
N ILE A 63 -6.20 -4.59 0.33
CA ILE A 63 -7.34 -4.06 1.09
C ILE A 63 -6.86 -3.40 2.38
N GLY A 64 -5.91 -4.03 3.09
CA GLY A 64 -5.33 -3.49 4.31
C GLY A 64 -4.69 -2.12 4.10
N LEU A 65 -3.86 -1.96 3.06
CA LEU A 65 -3.25 -0.68 2.70
C LEU A 65 -4.30 0.39 2.38
N LEU A 66 -5.34 0.04 1.62
CA LEU A 66 -6.39 0.97 1.26
C LEU A 66 -7.17 1.47 2.48
N LEU A 67 -7.55 0.56 3.38
CA LEU A 67 -8.28 0.91 4.59
C LEU A 67 -7.41 1.72 5.54
N LEU A 68 -6.14 1.36 5.71
CA LEU A 68 -5.20 2.11 6.54
C LEU A 68 -4.91 3.50 5.97
N SER A 69 -4.79 3.64 4.64
CA SER A 69 -4.55 4.95 4.03
C SER A 69 -5.75 5.88 4.19
N PHE A 70 -6.97 5.36 4.04
CA PHE A 70 -8.20 6.12 4.29
C PHE A 70 -8.37 6.47 5.76
N LEU A 71 -8.03 5.56 6.66
CA LEU A 71 -8.02 5.86 8.08
C LEU A 71 -7.00 6.96 8.41
N PHE A 72 -5.84 6.95 7.74
CA PHE A 72 -4.83 7.99 7.91
C PHE A 72 -5.26 9.36 7.36
N VAL A 73 -6.19 9.42 6.41
CA VAL A 73 -6.84 10.70 6.01
C VAL A 73 -7.58 11.34 7.18
N LEU A 74 -8.18 10.55 8.08
CA LEU A 74 -8.91 11.08 9.22
C LEU A 74 -7.96 11.69 10.27
N ASP A 75 -6.79 11.10 10.46
CA ASP A 75 -5.78 11.55 11.42
C ASP A 75 -4.91 12.70 10.87
N ALA A 76 -4.42 12.54 9.64
CA ALA A 76 -3.53 13.48 8.97
C ALA A 76 -3.99 13.71 7.51
N PRO A 77 -4.95 14.62 7.27
CA PRO A 77 -5.65 14.73 5.99
C PRO A 77 -4.76 14.82 4.75
N VAL A 78 -3.75 15.69 4.78
CA VAL A 78 -2.85 15.88 3.63
C VAL A 78 -2.01 14.62 3.38
N SER A 79 -1.36 14.10 4.42
CA SER A 79 -0.50 12.91 4.32
C SER A 79 -1.29 11.65 3.94
N GLY A 80 -2.48 11.49 4.53
CA GLY A 80 -3.40 10.41 4.22
C GLY A 80 -3.91 10.46 2.78
N VAL A 81 -4.21 11.64 2.23
CA VAL A 81 -4.63 11.80 0.83
C VAL A 81 -3.47 11.44 -0.10
N ILE A 82 -2.25 11.92 0.16
CA ILE A 82 -1.07 11.58 -0.63
C ILE A 82 -0.87 10.06 -0.67
N LEU A 83 -0.86 9.40 0.49
CA LEU A 83 -0.72 7.95 0.57
C LEU A 83 -1.86 7.21 -0.13
N SER A 84 -3.11 7.67 0.03
CA SER A 84 -4.27 7.04 -0.59
C SER A 84 -4.22 7.09 -2.11
N VAL A 85 -3.79 8.20 -2.70
CA VAL A 85 -3.60 8.31 -4.15
C VAL A 85 -2.54 7.32 -4.64
N LEU A 86 -1.42 7.19 -3.92
CA LEU A 86 -0.36 6.24 -4.26
C LEU A 86 -0.83 4.79 -4.14
N VAL A 87 -1.56 4.45 -3.07
CA VAL A 87 -2.13 3.11 -2.86
C VAL A 87 -3.14 2.80 -3.96
N ILE A 88 -4.08 3.69 -4.29
CA ILE A 88 -5.05 3.49 -5.39
C ILE A 88 -4.33 3.28 -6.72
N THR A 89 -3.27 4.04 -6.99
CA THR A 89 -2.45 3.89 -8.19
C THR A 89 -1.80 2.51 -8.25
N MET A 90 -1.20 2.05 -7.14
CA MET A 90 -0.63 0.72 -7.02
C MET A 90 -1.68 -0.39 -7.21
N LEU A 91 -2.86 -0.26 -6.60
CA LEU A 91 -3.96 -1.22 -6.75
C LEU A 91 -4.46 -1.29 -8.19
N THR A 92 -4.58 -0.15 -8.85
CA THR A 92 -4.95 -0.09 -10.27
C THR A 92 -3.91 -0.81 -11.13
N ALA A 93 -2.62 -0.57 -10.86
CA ALA A 93 -1.54 -1.28 -11.53
C ALA A 93 -1.64 -2.80 -11.29
N ASP A 94 -1.96 -3.26 -10.07
CA ASP A 94 -2.13 -4.68 -9.76
C ASP A 94 -3.23 -5.36 -10.58
N LEU A 95 -4.35 -4.67 -10.76
CA LEU A 95 -5.47 -5.19 -11.56
C LEU A 95 -5.06 -5.38 -13.02
N PHE A 96 -4.39 -4.38 -13.60
CA PHE A 96 -3.91 -4.49 -14.98
C PHE A 96 -2.80 -5.53 -15.13
N GLU A 97 -1.91 -5.68 -14.15
CA GLU A 97 -0.86 -6.70 -14.15
C GLU A 97 -1.44 -8.12 -14.06
N LEU A 98 -2.54 -8.32 -13.32
CA LEU A 98 -3.23 -9.59 -13.29
C LEU A 98 -3.85 -9.93 -14.65
N GLU A 99 -4.50 -8.97 -15.30
CA GLU A 99 -5.08 -9.18 -16.64
C GLU A 99 -3.98 -9.42 -17.68
N ALA A 100 -2.89 -8.65 -17.64
CA ALA A 100 -1.73 -8.83 -18.51
C ALA A 100 -1.18 -10.25 -18.42
N ARG A 101 -1.05 -10.81 -17.21
CA ARG A 101 -0.58 -12.18 -17.02
C ARG A 101 -1.53 -13.25 -17.53
N ASN A 102 -2.84 -13.03 -17.43
CA ASN A 102 -3.80 -13.94 -18.06
C ASN A 102 -3.65 -13.90 -19.58
N VAL A 103 -3.43 -12.72 -20.17
CA VAL A 103 -3.12 -12.61 -21.60
C VAL A 103 -1.82 -13.34 -21.93
N GLU A 104 -0.76 -13.17 -21.15
CA GLU A 104 0.52 -13.85 -21.37
C GLU A 104 0.37 -15.38 -21.29
N ALA A 105 -0.31 -15.89 -20.25
CA ALA A 105 -0.55 -17.32 -20.06
C ALA A 105 -1.36 -17.94 -21.22
N ARG A 106 -2.43 -17.28 -21.67
CA ARG A 106 -3.28 -17.76 -22.79
C ARG A 106 -2.59 -17.76 -24.15
N ASN A 107 -1.48 -17.04 -24.28
CA ASN A 107 -0.76 -16.89 -25.55
C ASN A 107 0.62 -17.58 -25.52
N ASP A 108 0.87 -18.48 -24.57
CA ASP A 108 2.16 -19.18 -24.40
C ASP A 108 3.36 -18.22 -24.30
N MET A 109 3.13 -17.03 -23.74
CA MET A 109 4.17 -16.02 -23.54
C MET A 109 4.80 -16.17 -22.16
N PRO A 110 6.11 -15.87 -22.02
CA PRO A 110 6.73 -15.87 -20.70
C PRO A 110 6.11 -14.80 -19.81
N ILE A 111 5.69 -15.18 -18.61
CA ILE A 111 5.10 -14.26 -17.63
C ILE A 111 6.13 -13.19 -17.24
N GLU A 112 5.82 -11.93 -17.51
CA GLU A 112 6.72 -10.82 -17.18
C GLU A 112 6.66 -10.43 -15.70
N ALA A 113 7.77 -9.82 -15.24
CA ALA A 113 7.82 -9.19 -13.93
C ALA A 113 6.85 -7.99 -13.88
N PRO A 114 6.17 -7.75 -12.75
CA PRO A 114 5.08 -6.77 -12.69
C PRO A 114 5.64 -5.36 -12.45
N LYS A 115 6.26 -4.77 -13.48
CA LYS A 115 7.10 -3.57 -13.39
C LYS A 115 6.32 -2.35 -12.90
N SER A 116 5.11 -2.15 -13.40
CA SER A 116 4.29 -0.96 -13.10
C SER A 116 3.89 -0.96 -11.64
N SER A 117 3.44 -2.11 -11.15
CA SER A 117 3.02 -2.25 -9.77
C SER A 117 4.20 -2.28 -8.78
N ILE A 118 5.37 -2.77 -9.18
CA ILE A 118 6.61 -2.62 -8.40
C ILE A 118 6.97 -1.14 -8.23
N ALA A 119 6.97 -0.37 -9.32
CA ALA A 119 7.27 1.06 -9.26
C ALA A 119 6.28 1.82 -8.36
N ALA A 120 4.99 1.55 -8.49
CA ALA A 120 3.96 2.14 -7.63
C ALA A 120 4.14 1.71 -6.16
N SER A 121 4.45 0.45 -5.90
CA SER A 121 4.70 -0.07 -4.54
C SER A 121 5.92 0.60 -3.88
N LEU A 122 6.96 0.90 -4.66
CA LEU A 122 8.12 1.63 -4.16
C LEU A 122 7.76 3.06 -3.73
N LEU A 123 6.91 3.75 -4.49
CA LEU A 123 6.41 5.08 -4.08
C LEU A 123 5.61 4.99 -2.78
N VAL A 124 4.72 4.01 -2.65
CA VAL A 124 3.99 3.75 -1.39
C VAL A 124 4.97 3.50 -0.25
N LEU A 125 5.98 2.65 -0.45
CA LEU A 125 6.97 2.34 0.58
C LEU A 125 7.77 3.57 1.00
N VAL A 126 8.21 4.41 0.05
CA VAL A 126 8.97 5.63 0.33
C VAL A 126 8.14 6.59 1.18
N PHE A 127 6.89 6.85 0.81
CA PHE A 127 6.01 7.75 1.59
C PHE A 127 5.61 7.15 2.93
N ALA A 128 5.31 5.85 3.00
CA ALA A 128 5.04 5.18 4.27
C ALA A 128 6.25 5.24 5.20
N SER A 129 7.46 5.03 4.67
CA SER A 129 8.71 5.14 5.44
C SER A 129 8.96 6.57 5.89
N TYR A 130 8.73 7.56 5.02
CA TYR A 130 8.88 8.97 5.37
C TYR A 130 7.99 9.33 6.56
N TYR A 131 6.69 8.98 6.52
CA TYR A 131 5.78 9.30 7.61
C TYR A 131 6.05 8.49 8.89
N ALA A 132 6.41 7.21 8.77
CA ALA A 132 6.65 6.35 9.94
C ALA A 132 8.01 6.59 10.61
N LEU A 133 9.04 6.96 9.83
CA LEU A 133 10.42 7.04 10.30
C LEU A 133 10.93 8.48 10.43
N TRP A 134 10.08 9.49 10.23
CA TRP A 134 10.48 10.90 10.35
C TRP A 134 11.20 11.20 11.67
N PHE A 135 10.79 10.57 12.76
CA PHE A 135 11.41 10.75 14.08
C PHE A 135 12.93 10.48 14.11
N LEU A 136 13.44 9.63 13.20
CA LEU A 136 14.88 9.36 13.08
C LEU A 136 15.67 10.56 12.54
N VAL A 137 15.04 11.41 11.72
CA VAL A 137 15.70 12.51 11.01
C VAL A 137 15.27 13.88 11.53
N ALA A 138 14.09 13.97 12.16
CA ALA A 138 13.48 15.20 12.64
C ALA A 138 14.44 16.06 13.48
N GLY A 139 15.19 15.44 14.39
CA GLY A 139 16.12 16.16 15.25
C GLY A 139 17.23 16.90 14.49
N VAL A 140 17.77 16.30 13.43
CA VAL A 140 18.79 16.92 12.58
C VAL A 140 18.15 17.95 11.65
N TRP A 141 17.03 17.60 11.04
CA TRP A 141 16.35 18.48 10.07
C TRP A 141 15.92 19.81 10.69
N ASN A 142 15.34 19.76 11.90
CA ASN A 142 14.84 20.93 12.62
C ASN A 142 15.96 21.89 13.07
N GLN A 143 17.23 21.52 12.97
CA GLN A 143 18.36 22.44 13.23
C GLN A 143 18.61 23.40 12.08
N PHE A 144 18.31 23.00 10.85
CA PHE A 144 18.62 23.77 9.64
C PHE A 144 17.38 24.47 9.06
N VAL A 145 16.21 23.88 9.25
CA VAL A 145 14.94 24.43 8.80
C VAL A 145 14.21 25.02 10.01
N VAL A 146 14.35 26.33 10.19
CA VAL A 146 13.52 27.10 11.11
C VAL A 146 12.21 27.38 10.39
N ALA A 147 11.12 26.80 10.88
CA ALA A 147 9.77 27.17 10.47
C ALA A 147 9.36 28.48 11.15
#